data_AF-A0A6F9D958-F1
#
_entry.id   AF-A0A6F9D958-F1
#
_cell.length_a   1.000
_cell.length_b   1.000
_cell.length_c   1.000
_cell.angle_alpha   90.00
_cell.angle_beta   90.00
_cell.angle_gamma   90.00
#
_symmetry.space_group_name_H-M   'P 1'
#
loop_
_entity.id
_entity.type
_entity.pdbx_description
1 polymer ?
#
loop_
_entity_poly.entity_id
_entity_poly.type
_entity_poly.pdbx_seq_one_letter_code
_entity_poly.pdbx_strand_id
1 'polypeptide(L)'
;MHVRYTQLMKQQDIMMREMEQVVSRRETIVTRGEAQSKLDRKTPTKGAFQKTLINLDKKIKQTQKDASSCDDDIRQLRENQSEINRNLEEKQITVQQLQGTVDTLDGDCERWEEVKMRNLNELVSKQTKVKHLQSLKTAKYTPICQTEDALNTELQRQEDRMHHMINILDRISQDFPHAQQAVRRIATIHGPQDDFAS
;
A
#
# COMPACT_ATOMS: atom_id res chain seq x y z
N MET A 1 -55.14 11.35 51.97
CA MET A 1 -54.47 10.18 51.36
C MET A 1 -55.33 8.91 51.31
N HIS A 2 -56.17 8.61 52.31
CA HIS A 2 -57.02 7.40 52.31
C HIS A 2 -58.07 7.36 51.17
N VAL A 3 -58.76 8.45 50.88
CA VAL A 3 -59.80 8.48 49.83
C VAL A 3 -59.24 8.15 48.44
N ARG A 4 -58.05 8.68 48.12
CA ARG A 4 -57.35 8.41 46.84
C ARG A 4 -56.91 6.94 46.73
N TYR A 5 -56.46 6.33 47.83
CA TYR A 5 -56.11 4.91 47.89
C TYR A 5 -57.35 4.02 47.69
N THR A 6 -58.47 4.33 48.34
CA THR A 6 -59.72 3.59 48.16
C THR A 6 -60.27 3.71 46.73
N GLN A 7 -60.15 4.88 46.10
CA GLN A 7 -60.51 5.08 44.69
C GLN A 7 -59.60 4.26 43.76
N LEU A 8 -58.29 4.22 44.03
CA LEU A 8 -57.34 3.43 43.26
C LEU A 8 -57.64 1.93 43.38
N MET A 9 -57.97 1.45 44.57
CA MET A 9 -58.38 0.04 44.78
C MET A 9 -59.67 -0.31 44.05
N LYS A 10 -60.66 0.61 44.03
CA LYS A 10 -61.88 0.41 43.23
C LYS A 10 -61.60 0.35 41.74
N GLN A 11 -60.73 1.21 41.23
CA GLN A 11 -60.31 1.18 39.82
C GLN A 11 -59.56 -0.11 39.48
N GLN A 12 -58.71 -0.59 40.39
CA GLN A 12 -58.01 -1.87 40.22
C GLN A 12 -59.00 -3.04 40.18
N ASP A 13 -60.00 -3.07 41.07
CA ASP A 13 -61.02 -4.13 41.08
C ASP A 13 -61.88 -4.14 39.80
N ILE A 14 -62.23 -2.95 39.30
CA ILE A 14 -62.93 -2.81 38.01
C ILE A 14 -62.06 -3.34 36.86
N MET A 15 -60.79 -2.95 36.82
CA MET A 15 -59.85 -3.38 35.78
C MET A 15 -59.60 -4.91 35.84
N MET A 16 -59.53 -5.50 37.04
CA MET A 16 -59.42 -6.95 37.20
C MET A 16 -60.65 -7.67 36.64
N ARG A 17 -61.86 -7.21 36.95
CA ARG A 17 -63.10 -7.80 36.42
C ARG A 17 -63.24 -7.67 34.92
N GLU A 18 -62.89 -6.50 34.36
CA GLU A 18 -62.89 -6.29 32.91
C GLU A 18 -61.87 -7.21 32.22
N MET A 19 -60.68 -7.36 32.81
CA MET A 19 -59.65 -8.26 32.30
C MET A 19 -60.12 -9.72 32.32
N GLU A 20 -60.74 -10.19 33.40
CA GLU A 20 -61.35 -11.52 33.49
C GLU A 20 -62.43 -11.72 32.43
N GLN A 21 -63.29 -10.72 32.19
CA GLN A 21 -64.31 -10.79 31.16
C GLN A 21 -63.71 -10.88 29.75
N VAL A 22 -62.65 -10.11 29.47
CA VAL A 22 -61.95 -10.15 28.18
C VAL A 22 -61.26 -11.49 27.98
N VAL A 23 -60.62 -12.05 29.02
CA VAL A 23 -60.00 -13.38 28.97
C VAL A 23 -61.07 -14.44 28.71
N SER A 24 -62.19 -14.43 29.42
CA SER A 24 -63.31 -15.37 29.21
C SER A 24 -63.90 -15.28 27.80
N ARG A 25 -64.06 -14.06 27.25
CA ARG A 25 -64.49 -13.87 25.85
C ARG A 25 -63.47 -14.43 24.87
N ARG A 26 -62.18 -14.20 25.10
CA ARG A 26 -61.11 -14.75 24.27
C ARG A 26 -61.11 -16.28 24.31
N GLU A 27 -61.24 -16.89 25.48
CA GLU A 27 -61.37 -18.34 25.65
C GLU A 27 -62.58 -18.88 24.91
N THR A 28 -63.72 -18.18 24.98
CA THR A 28 -64.92 -18.56 24.23
C THR A 28 -64.69 -18.47 22.73
N ILE A 29 -64.00 -17.43 22.24
CA ILE A 29 -63.65 -17.27 20.82
C ILE A 29 -62.68 -18.37 20.37
N VAL A 30 -61.65 -18.68 21.16
CA VAL A 30 -60.68 -19.74 20.87
C VAL A 30 -61.38 -21.10 20.86
N THR A 31 -62.16 -21.41 21.90
CA THR A 31 -62.93 -22.67 22.01
C THR A 31 -63.91 -22.80 20.84
N ARG A 32 -64.60 -21.72 20.48
CA ARG A 32 -65.50 -21.71 19.30
C ARG A 32 -64.71 -21.86 18.01
N GLY A 33 -63.55 -21.23 17.87
CA GLY A 33 -62.67 -21.35 16.72
C GLY A 33 -62.11 -22.76 16.55
N GLU A 34 -61.74 -23.41 17.65
CA GLU A 34 -61.29 -24.80 17.68
C GLU A 34 -62.44 -25.78 17.40
N ALA A 35 -63.62 -25.55 17.98
CA ALA A 35 -64.82 -26.34 17.69
C ALA A 35 -65.22 -26.19 16.22
N GLN A 36 -65.20 -24.97 15.68
CA GLN A 36 -65.46 -24.69 14.28
C GLN A 36 -64.37 -25.32 13.39
N SER A 37 -63.09 -25.29 13.77
CA SER A 37 -62.00 -25.93 13.01
C SER A 37 -62.13 -27.47 13.04
N LYS A 38 -62.59 -28.06 14.14
CA LYS A 38 -62.88 -29.49 14.25
C LYS A 38 -64.11 -29.91 13.43
N LEU A 39 -65.13 -29.04 13.34
CA LEU A 39 -66.33 -29.24 12.52
C LEU A 39 -66.08 -28.93 11.02
N ASP A 40 -65.23 -27.96 10.73
CA ASP A 40 -64.77 -27.55 9.39
C ASP A 40 -63.52 -28.34 8.96
N ARG A 41 -63.25 -29.48 9.63
CA ARG A 41 -62.58 -30.63 9.01
C ARG A 41 -63.47 -31.19 7.90
N LYS A 42 -63.80 -30.36 6.92
CA LYS A 42 -64.15 -30.85 5.59
C LYS A 42 -62.92 -31.63 5.16
N THR A 43 -63.07 -32.94 5.03
CA THR A 43 -62.10 -33.80 4.35
C THR A 43 -61.58 -33.01 3.14
N PRO A 44 -60.27 -32.76 3.05
CA PRO A 44 -59.71 -31.90 2.02
C PRO A 44 -60.31 -32.33 0.68
N THR A 45 -61.08 -31.42 0.09
CA THR A 45 -61.83 -31.72 -1.11
C THR A 45 -60.84 -31.97 -2.23
N LYS A 46 -61.19 -32.83 -3.19
CA LYS A 46 -60.36 -33.14 -4.36
C LYS A 46 -59.79 -31.86 -5.01
N GLY A 47 -60.57 -30.78 -5.05
CA GLY A 47 -60.15 -29.46 -5.54
C GLY A 47 -59.08 -28.75 -4.69
N ALA A 48 -59.10 -28.89 -3.37
CA ALA A 48 -58.06 -28.34 -2.49
C ALA A 48 -56.71 -29.03 -2.74
N PHE A 49 -56.70 -30.36 -2.84
CA PHE A 49 -55.50 -31.12 -3.21
C PHE A 49 -54.99 -30.75 -4.59
N GLN A 50 -55.89 -30.65 -5.57
CA GLN A 50 -55.52 -30.28 -6.94
C GLN A 50 -54.91 -28.87 -7.01
N LYS A 51 -55.44 -27.91 -6.24
CA LYS A 51 -54.87 -26.57 -6.12
C LYS A 51 -53.48 -26.58 -5.46
N THR A 52 -53.28 -27.37 -4.41
CA THR A 52 -51.96 -27.51 -3.77
C THR A 52 -50.94 -28.13 -4.72
N LEU A 53 -51.34 -29.13 -5.51
CA LEU A 53 -50.49 -29.82 -6.47
C LEU A 53 -50.04 -28.88 -7.60
N ILE A 54 -50.98 -28.08 -8.15
CA ILE A 54 -50.65 -27.04 -9.14
C ILE A 54 -49.70 -25.99 -8.56
N ASN A 55 -49.90 -25.56 -7.31
CA ASN A 55 -49.02 -24.59 -6.67
C ASN A 55 -47.62 -25.15 -6.41
N LEU A 56 -47.51 -26.42 -6.01
CA LEU A 56 -46.23 -27.10 -5.85
C LEU A 56 -45.50 -27.24 -7.19
N ASP A 57 -46.19 -27.66 -8.25
CA ASP A 57 -45.63 -27.75 -9.60
C ASP A 57 -45.10 -26.39 -10.08
N LYS A 58 -45.85 -25.30 -9.85
CA LYS A 58 -45.37 -23.93 -10.14
C LYS A 58 -44.12 -23.56 -9.34
N LYS A 59 -44.08 -23.88 -8.04
CA LYS A 59 -42.90 -23.62 -7.20
C LYS A 59 -41.69 -24.41 -7.67
N ILE A 60 -41.86 -25.69 -8.01
CA ILE A 60 -40.77 -26.53 -8.52
C ILE A 60 -40.20 -25.93 -9.80
N LYS A 61 -41.07 -25.55 -10.75
CA LYS A 61 -40.64 -24.89 -12.00
C LYS A 61 -39.92 -23.58 -11.76
N GLN A 62 -40.42 -22.75 -10.84
CA GLN A 62 -39.78 -21.49 -10.49
C GLN A 62 -38.40 -21.74 -9.87
N THR A 63 -38.29 -22.64 -8.89
CA THR A 63 -37.01 -22.98 -8.25
C THR A 63 -36.02 -23.58 -9.24
N GLN A 64 -36.47 -24.40 -10.19
CA GLN A 64 -35.60 -24.91 -11.27
C GLN A 64 -35.09 -23.77 -12.15
N LYS A 65 -35.95 -22.82 -12.51
CA LYS A 65 -35.54 -21.64 -13.28
C LYS A 65 -34.53 -20.77 -12.52
N ASP A 66 -34.77 -20.54 -11.24
CA ASP A 66 -33.87 -19.76 -10.37
C ASP A 66 -32.52 -20.46 -10.22
N ALA A 67 -32.51 -21.80 -10.08
CA ALA A 67 -31.29 -22.60 -10.03
C ALA A 67 -30.49 -22.50 -11.33
N SER A 68 -31.14 -22.63 -12.49
CA SER A 68 -30.47 -22.46 -13.79
C SER A 68 -29.92 -21.04 -13.96
N SER A 69 -30.64 -20.01 -13.51
CA SER A 69 -30.14 -18.63 -13.53
C SER A 69 -28.91 -18.47 -12.64
N CYS A 70 -28.91 -19.05 -11.45
CA CYS A 70 -27.74 -19.05 -10.57
C CYS A 70 -26.54 -19.77 -11.18
N ASP A 71 -26.76 -20.89 -11.88
CA ASP A 71 -25.69 -21.62 -12.57
C ASP A 71 -25.05 -20.76 -13.68
N ASP A 72 -25.87 -20.02 -14.43
CA ASP A 72 -25.39 -19.06 -15.45
C ASP A 72 -24.58 -17.93 -14.81
N ASP A 73 -25.06 -17.35 -13.70
CA ASP A 73 -24.36 -16.29 -12.97
C ASP A 73 -23.01 -16.79 -12.41
N ILE A 74 -22.98 -17.99 -11.83
CA ILE A 74 -21.75 -18.62 -11.31
C ILE A 74 -20.75 -18.80 -12.44
N ARG A 75 -21.21 -19.23 -13.63
CA ARG A 75 -20.35 -19.41 -14.79
C ARG A 75 -19.76 -18.07 -15.24
N GLN A 76 -20.58 -17.03 -15.39
CA GLN A 76 -20.11 -15.70 -15.77
C GLN A 76 -19.10 -15.13 -14.76
N LEU A 77 -19.37 -15.29 -13.46
CA LEU A 77 -18.45 -14.84 -12.40
C LEU A 77 -17.10 -15.56 -12.48
N ARG A 78 -17.08 -16.86 -12.80
CA ARG A 78 -15.83 -17.62 -12.99
C ARG A 78 -15.05 -17.17 -14.21
N GLU A 79 -15.74 -16.93 -15.33
CA GLU A 79 -15.12 -16.41 -16.56
C GLU A 79 -14.49 -15.02 -16.28
N ASN A 80 -15.24 -14.12 -15.65
CA ASN A 80 -14.75 -12.79 -15.26
C ASN A 80 -13.57 -12.87 -14.28
N GLN A 81 -13.64 -13.76 -13.29
CA GLN A 81 -12.55 -13.96 -12.34
C GLN A 81 -11.26 -14.41 -13.04
N SER A 82 -11.38 -15.34 -13.99
CA SER A 82 -10.24 -15.81 -14.78
C SER A 82 -9.63 -14.69 -15.61
N GLU A 83 -10.44 -13.85 -16.24
CA GLU A 83 -9.96 -12.71 -17.03
C GLU A 83 -9.26 -11.66 -16.15
N ILE A 84 -9.86 -11.29 -15.02
CA ILE A 84 -9.28 -10.32 -14.09
C ILE A 84 -7.95 -10.85 -13.53
N ASN A 85 -7.86 -12.13 -13.18
CA ASN A 85 -6.62 -12.74 -12.71
C ASN A 85 -5.52 -12.68 -13.78
N ARG A 86 -5.84 -12.97 -15.04
CA ARG A 86 -4.87 -12.86 -16.14
C ARG A 86 -4.38 -11.42 -16.31
N ASN A 87 -5.30 -10.46 -16.31
CA ASN A 87 -4.97 -9.04 -16.40
C ASN A 87 -4.10 -8.59 -15.21
N LEU A 88 -4.38 -9.08 -14.00
CA LEU A 88 -3.60 -8.77 -12.82
C LEU A 88 -2.16 -9.29 -12.94
N GLU A 89 -1.99 -10.53 -13.41
CA GLU A 89 -0.67 -11.13 -13.63
C GLU A 89 0.13 -10.37 -14.70
N GLU A 90 -0.50 -10.03 -15.83
CA GLU A 90 0.12 -9.20 -16.88
C GLU A 90 0.58 -7.83 -16.33
N LYS A 91 -0.26 -7.17 -15.51
CA LYS A 91 0.11 -5.90 -14.87
C LYS A 91 1.22 -6.05 -13.85
N GLN A 92 1.24 -7.14 -13.08
CA GLN A 92 2.29 -7.41 -12.10
C GLN A 92 3.65 -7.61 -12.77
N ILE A 93 3.70 -8.37 -13.88
CA ILE A 93 4.91 -8.53 -14.70
C ILE A 93 5.37 -7.17 -15.24
N THR A 94 4.44 -6.36 -15.76
CA THR A 94 4.75 -5.03 -16.29
C THR A 94 5.38 -4.13 -15.23
N VAL A 95 4.82 -4.13 -14.01
CA VAL A 95 5.37 -3.34 -12.88
C VAL A 95 6.78 -3.79 -12.53
N GLN A 96 7.05 -5.10 -12.48
CA GLN A 96 8.39 -5.61 -12.20
C GLN A 96 9.41 -5.20 -13.27
N GLN A 97 9.01 -5.23 -14.55
CA GLN A 97 9.87 -4.78 -15.66
C GLN A 97 10.16 -3.28 -15.58
N LEU A 98 9.13 -2.47 -15.29
CA LEU A 98 9.30 -1.03 -15.11
C LEU A 98 10.19 -0.72 -13.91
N GLN A 99 10.06 -1.44 -12.78
CA GLN A 99 10.93 -1.26 -11.62
C GLN A 99 12.39 -1.54 -11.98
N GLY A 100 12.68 -2.65 -12.68
CA GLY A 100 14.04 -2.95 -13.13
C GLY A 100 14.61 -1.89 -14.09
N THR A 101 13.75 -1.25 -14.88
CA THR A 101 14.13 -0.14 -15.77
C THR A 101 14.45 1.12 -14.97
N VAL A 102 13.66 1.45 -13.95
CA VAL A 102 13.92 2.56 -13.02
C VAL A 102 15.26 2.35 -12.32
N ASP A 103 15.49 1.18 -11.73
CA ASP A 103 16.74 0.88 -11.02
C ASP A 103 17.97 1.00 -11.94
N THR A 104 17.84 0.58 -13.21
CA THR A 104 18.90 0.72 -14.21
C THR A 104 19.16 2.19 -14.55
N LEU A 105 18.10 2.97 -14.78
CA LEU A 105 18.21 4.40 -15.10
C LEU A 105 18.77 5.21 -13.94
N ASP A 106 18.41 4.89 -12.70
CA ASP A 106 18.97 5.51 -11.51
C ASP A 106 20.48 5.25 -11.42
N GLY A 107 20.91 4.00 -11.63
CA GLY A 107 22.33 3.64 -11.69
C GLY A 107 23.09 4.37 -12.81
N ASP A 108 22.48 4.52 -13.99
CA ASP A 108 23.05 5.30 -15.09
C ASP A 108 23.16 6.79 -14.71
N CYS A 109 22.13 7.38 -14.10
CA CYS A 109 22.14 8.76 -13.62
C CYS A 109 23.29 9.02 -12.64
N GLU A 110 23.49 8.14 -11.66
CA GLU A 110 24.62 8.24 -10.71
C GLU A 110 25.97 8.18 -11.44
N ARG A 111 26.13 7.24 -12.37
CA ARG A 111 27.34 7.12 -13.19
C ARG A 111 27.61 8.38 -14.01
N TRP A 112 26.59 8.95 -14.65
CA TRP A 112 26.73 10.18 -15.43
C TRP A 112 27.09 11.37 -14.54
N GLU A 113 26.57 11.43 -13.32
CA GLU A 113 26.95 12.46 -12.35
C GLU A 113 28.42 12.35 -11.95
N GLU A 114 28.92 11.14 -11.67
CA GLU A 114 30.33 10.90 -11.37
C GLU A 114 31.25 11.32 -12.53
N VAL A 115 30.91 10.94 -13.76
CA VAL A 115 31.67 11.31 -14.97
C VAL A 115 31.66 12.83 -15.16
N LYS A 116 30.51 13.48 -14.98
CA LYS A 116 30.38 14.94 -15.08
C LYS A 116 31.28 15.65 -14.07
N MET A 117 31.27 15.20 -12.81
CA MET A 117 32.10 15.79 -11.76
C MET A 117 33.59 15.59 -12.03
N ARG A 118 34.01 14.40 -12.47
CA ARG A 118 35.39 14.13 -12.87
C ARG A 118 35.85 15.06 -13.99
N ASN A 119 35.05 15.19 -15.05
CA ASN A 119 35.38 16.05 -16.19
C ASN A 119 35.46 17.53 -15.80
N LEU A 120 34.59 17.99 -14.90
CA LEU A 120 34.61 19.35 -14.38
C LEU A 120 35.91 19.62 -13.61
N ASN A 121 36.33 18.71 -12.73
CA ASN A 121 37.56 18.86 -11.97
C ASN A 121 38.80 18.89 -12.87
N GLU A 122 38.85 17.99 -13.87
CA GLU A 122 39.93 17.98 -14.85
C GLU A 122 40.00 19.30 -15.62
N LEU A 123 38.85 19.83 -16.05
CA LEU A 123 38.77 21.12 -16.74
C LEU A 123 39.27 22.26 -15.85
N VAL A 124 38.83 22.32 -14.59
CA VAL A 124 39.26 23.36 -13.63
C VAL A 124 40.76 23.27 -13.35
N SER A 125 41.31 22.06 -13.22
CA SER A 125 42.76 21.84 -13.06
C SER A 125 43.53 22.37 -14.27
N LYS A 126 43.09 22.03 -15.49
CA LYS A 126 43.70 22.53 -16.74
C LYS A 126 43.60 24.06 -16.86
N GLN A 127 42.44 24.65 -16.55
CA GLN A 127 42.27 26.10 -16.55
C GLN A 127 43.20 26.80 -15.55
N THR A 128 43.35 26.23 -14.36
CA THR A 128 44.26 26.73 -13.32
C THR A 128 45.71 26.67 -13.79
N LYS A 129 46.13 25.54 -14.38
CA LYS A 129 47.46 25.39 -14.99
C LYS A 129 47.71 26.44 -16.08
N VAL A 130 46.75 26.64 -16.99
CA VAL A 130 46.85 27.68 -18.04
C VAL A 130 47.02 29.07 -17.44
N LYS A 131 46.23 29.41 -16.41
CA LYS A 131 46.34 30.70 -15.71
C LYS A 131 47.74 30.90 -15.12
N HIS A 132 48.29 29.89 -14.44
CA HIS A 132 49.65 29.96 -13.89
C HIS A 132 50.72 30.13 -14.97
N LEU A 133 50.65 29.35 -16.05
CA LEU A 133 51.57 29.47 -17.18
C LEU A 133 51.50 30.84 -17.85
N GLN A 134 50.30 31.41 -17.98
CA GLN A 134 50.11 32.76 -18.53
C GLN A 134 50.67 33.85 -17.60
N SER A 135 50.48 33.72 -16.27
CA SER A 135 51.11 34.60 -15.29
C SER A 135 52.64 34.53 -15.37
N LEU A 136 53.21 33.34 -15.59
CA LEU A 136 54.65 33.16 -15.74
C LEU A 136 55.15 33.82 -17.03
N LYS A 137 54.45 33.63 -18.15
CA LYS A 137 54.76 34.29 -19.43
C LYS A 137 54.71 35.82 -19.34
N THR A 138 53.81 36.37 -18.53
CA THR A 138 53.64 37.82 -18.35
C THR A 138 54.48 38.40 -17.20
N ALA A 139 55.38 37.59 -16.61
CA ALA A 139 56.20 37.96 -15.44
C ALA A 139 55.40 38.45 -14.22
N LYS A 140 54.13 38.04 -14.11
CA LYS A 140 53.23 38.33 -12.98
C LYS A 140 53.13 37.18 -11.98
N TYR A 141 53.75 36.04 -12.28
CA TYR A 141 53.75 34.90 -11.39
C TYR A 141 54.69 35.14 -10.20
N THR A 142 54.16 34.96 -8.99
CA THR A 142 54.97 34.99 -7.75
C THR A 142 55.04 33.57 -7.20
N PRO A 143 56.24 32.97 -7.10
CA PRO A 143 56.39 31.62 -6.57
C PRO A 143 56.04 31.61 -5.07
N ILE A 144 55.28 30.60 -4.66
CA ILE A 144 54.88 30.40 -3.26
C ILE A 144 56.08 29.95 -2.42
N CYS A 145 56.89 29.05 -2.98
CA CYS A 145 58.15 28.60 -2.39
C CYS A 145 59.31 29.27 -3.14
N GLN A 146 60.14 30.03 -2.42
CA GLN A 146 61.25 30.81 -2.99
C GLN A 146 62.52 29.97 -3.22
N THR A 147 62.62 28.81 -2.57
CA THR A 147 63.78 27.91 -2.60
C THR A 147 63.32 26.47 -2.83
N GLU A 148 64.17 25.66 -3.45
CA GLU A 148 63.90 24.24 -3.73
C GLU A 148 63.64 23.42 -2.46
N ASP A 149 64.39 23.66 -1.39
CA ASP A 149 64.19 23.00 -0.09
C ASP A 149 62.80 23.29 0.51
N ALA A 150 62.34 24.53 0.39
CA ALA A 150 61.01 24.95 0.84
C ALA A 150 59.90 24.31 -0.01
N LEU A 151 60.13 24.14 -1.32
CA LEU A 151 59.21 23.46 -2.22
C LEU A 151 59.09 21.97 -1.87
N ASN A 152 60.22 21.29 -1.68
CA ASN A 152 60.25 19.87 -1.30
C ASN A 152 59.58 19.63 0.05
N THR A 153 59.82 20.52 1.02
CA THR A 153 59.16 20.46 2.33
C THR A 153 57.64 20.63 2.21
N GLU A 154 57.17 21.59 1.41
CA GLU A 154 55.73 21.80 1.22
C GLU A 154 55.10 20.65 0.42
N LEU A 155 55.79 20.08 -0.58
CA LEU A 155 55.33 18.88 -1.30
C LEU A 155 55.11 17.71 -0.34
N GLN A 156 56.12 17.38 0.48
CA GLN A 156 56.00 16.33 1.49
C GLN A 156 54.83 16.61 2.45
N ARG A 157 54.67 17.86 2.89
CA ARG A 157 53.55 18.26 3.75
C ARG A 157 52.19 18.03 3.09
N GLN A 158 52.06 18.27 1.78
CA GLN A 158 50.81 18.01 1.06
C GLN A 158 50.57 16.51 0.86
N GLU A 159 51.60 15.72 0.56
CA GLU A 159 51.51 14.26 0.48
C GLU A 159 51.07 13.65 1.81
N ASP A 160 51.70 14.03 2.92
CA ASP A 160 51.35 13.56 4.27
C ASP A 160 49.89 13.91 4.61
N ARG A 161 49.44 15.12 4.26
CA ARG A 161 48.04 15.55 4.44
C ARG A 161 47.08 14.74 3.59
N MET A 162 47.45 14.44 2.34
CA MET A 162 46.64 13.63 1.43
C MET A 162 46.50 12.20 1.96
N HIS A 163 47.59 11.57 2.40
CA HIS A 163 47.56 10.26 3.03
C HIS A 163 46.71 10.25 4.31
N HIS A 164 46.81 11.29 5.13
CA HIS A 164 45.97 11.43 6.30
C HIS A 164 44.48 11.52 5.95
N MET A 165 44.12 12.29 4.92
CA MET A 165 42.74 12.37 4.43
C MET A 165 42.24 11.03 3.88
N ILE A 166 43.05 10.29 3.12
CA ILE A 166 42.70 8.95 2.62
C ILE A 166 42.42 8.01 3.80
N ASN A 167 43.27 8.00 4.82
CA ASN A 167 43.07 7.18 6.02
C ASN A 167 41.77 7.54 6.76
N ILE A 168 41.40 8.82 6.82
CA ILE A 168 40.12 9.25 7.38
C ILE A 168 38.95 8.74 6.53
N LEU A 169 39.03 8.86 5.20
CA LEU A 169 37.99 8.38 4.27
C LEU A 169 37.80 6.86 4.36
N ASP A 170 38.89 6.10 4.47
CA ASP A 170 38.85 4.65 4.65
C ASP A 170 38.19 4.27 5.98
N ARG A 171 38.54 4.98 7.06
CA ARG A 171 37.94 4.75 8.37
C ARG A 171 36.45 5.09 8.41
N ILE A 172 36.05 6.21 7.80
CA ILE A 172 34.62 6.56 7.67
C ILE A 172 33.89 5.50 6.84
N SER A 173 34.52 4.98 5.78
CA SER A 173 33.93 3.92 4.96
C SER A 173 33.74 2.60 5.72
N GLN A 174 34.64 2.29 6.67
CA GLN A 174 34.53 1.11 7.54
C GLN A 174 33.49 1.31 8.67
N ASP A 175 33.53 2.46 9.33
CA ASP A 175 32.68 2.76 10.49
C ASP A 175 31.22 3.09 10.06
N PHE A 176 31.02 3.59 8.85
CA PHE A 176 29.70 4.00 8.32
C PHE A 176 29.45 3.47 6.90
N PRO A 177 29.10 2.18 6.74
CA PRO A 177 28.87 1.58 5.41
C PRO A 177 27.76 2.27 4.60
N HIS A 178 26.76 2.83 5.27
CA HIS A 178 25.67 3.58 4.63
C HIS A 178 26.13 4.92 4.03
N ALA A 179 27.24 5.48 4.51
CA ALA A 179 27.83 6.72 3.97
C ALA A 179 28.84 6.44 2.83
N GLN A 180 29.17 5.17 2.56
CA GLN A 180 30.24 4.79 1.64
C GLN A 180 30.07 5.38 0.24
N GLN A 181 28.83 5.47 -0.27
CA GLN A 181 28.56 6.05 -1.58
C GLN A 181 28.85 7.55 -1.63
N ALA A 182 28.45 8.29 -0.59
CA ALA A 182 28.77 9.72 -0.47
C ALA A 182 30.29 9.96 -0.32
N VAL A 183 30.97 9.09 0.43
CA VAL A 183 32.42 9.14 0.64
C VAL A 183 33.19 8.84 -0.66
N ARG A 184 32.76 7.83 -1.43
CA ARG A 184 33.34 7.52 -2.75
C ARG A 184 33.28 8.69 -3.72
N ARG A 185 32.17 9.42 -3.75
CA ARG A 185 32.02 10.64 -4.57
C ARG A 185 33.07 11.70 -4.22
N ILE A 186 33.43 11.85 -2.94
CA ILE A 186 34.45 12.80 -2.49
C ILE A 186 35.86 12.33 -2.85
N ALA A 187 36.12 11.03 -2.70
CA ALA A 187 37.41 10.41 -3.01
C ALA A 187 37.76 10.50 -4.51
N THR A 188 36.80 10.32 -5.42
CA THR A 188 37.04 10.47 -6.88
C THR A 188 37.28 11.92 -7.32
N ILE A 189 36.90 12.92 -6.51
CA ILE A 189 37.15 14.34 -6.78
C ILE A 189 38.60 14.74 -6.41
N HIS A 190 39.22 14.06 -5.44
CA HIS A 190 40.51 14.47 -4.85
C HIS A 190 41.60 13.38 -4.89
N GLY A 191 41.30 12.18 -5.40
CA GLY A 191 42.26 11.08 -5.48
C GLY A 191 43.38 11.36 -6.49
N PRO A 192 44.58 10.79 -6.27
CA PRO A 192 45.70 10.98 -7.18
C PRO A 192 45.28 10.56 -8.60
N GLN A 193 45.43 11.48 -9.55
CA GLN A 193 45.42 11.14 -10.96
C GLN A 193 46.66 10.27 -11.17
N ASP A 194 46.48 8.97 -11.43
CA ASP A 194 47.48 8.14 -12.09
C ASP A 194 47.70 8.67 -13.52
N ASP A 195 48.23 9.88 -13.62
CA ASP A 195 48.84 10.43 -14.82
C ASP A 195 50.30 9.94 -14.85
N PHE A 196 50.55 8.63 -14.84
CA PHE A 196 51.77 7.99 -15.35
C PHE A 196 51.60 6.47 -15.39
N ALA A 197 51.00 5.97 -16.47
CA ALA A 197 51.28 4.64 -16.99
C ALA A 197 51.16 4.67 -18.52
N SER A 198 52.35 4.54 -19.14
CA SER A 198 52.73 4.30 -20.53
C SER A 198 51.67 4.23 -21.64
#